data_AF-C3Z0W8-F1
#
_entry.id   AF-C3Z0W8-F1
#
_cell.length_a   1.000
_cell.length_b   1.000
_cell.length_c   1.000
_cell.angle_alpha   90.00
_cell.angle_beta   90.00
_cell.angle_gamma   90.00
#
_symmetry.space_group_name_H-M   'P 1'
#
loop_
_entity.id
_entity.type
_entity.pdbx_description
1 polymer ?
#
loop_
_entity_poly.entity_id
_entity_poly.type
_entity_poly.pdbx_seq_one_letter_code
_entity_poly.pdbx_strand_id
1 'polypeptide(L)'
;CDMTTDGGGWTVIQRRKAATPSFDRQVVAEFTPWNDYKNGFGQPMDSFWWGLEKVYKVTKGENFRLRIEMEDTQGLKKSAVYDNFRIDSELNKYKLTVGKYSGNAGNALMTHNGIKFSSNDQDNDDYIPDSCAKAYRGGWWYNDHCFDANLNGYY
;
A
#
# COMPACT_ATOMS: atom_id res chain seq x y z
N CYS A 1 -15.62 -6.25 -3.69
CA CYS A 1 -15.79 -4.86 -4.17
C CYS A 1 -16.54 -4.08 -3.11
N ASP A 2 -16.28 -2.78 -3.00
CA ASP A 2 -17.12 -1.84 -2.26
C ASP A 2 -18.03 -1.11 -3.26
N MET A 3 -19.33 -1.36 -3.12
CA MET A 3 -20.37 -0.87 -4.02
C MET A 3 -21.21 0.26 -3.39
N THR A 4 -20.77 0.80 -2.26
CA THR A 4 -21.55 1.74 -1.44
C THR A 4 -20.83 3.05 -1.20
N THR A 5 -19.52 3.02 -0.94
CA THR A 5 -18.74 4.22 -0.60
C THR A 5 -18.56 5.11 -1.83
N ASP A 6 -18.86 6.41 -1.70
CA ASP A 6 -18.66 7.42 -2.75
C ASP A 6 -19.25 7.01 -4.13
N GLY A 7 -20.46 6.47 -4.12
CA GLY A 7 -21.13 5.99 -5.34
C GLY A 7 -20.72 4.58 -5.80
N GLY A 8 -19.81 3.91 -5.06
CA GLY A 8 -19.43 2.52 -5.29
C GLY A 8 -18.47 2.30 -6.47
N GLY A 9 -18.28 1.03 -6.84
CA GLY A 9 -17.37 0.64 -7.93
C GLY A 9 -15.91 0.53 -7.52
N TRP A 10 -15.63 0.42 -6.22
CA TRP A 10 -14.27 0.33 -5.71
C TRP A 10 -13.79 -1.13 -5.62
N THR A 11 -12.64 -1.38 -6.22
CA THR A 11 -11.88 -2.61 -6.00
C THR A 11 -10.95 -2.40 -4.79
N VAL A 12 -11.18 -3.16 -3.72
CA VAL A 12 -10.34 -3.11 -2.52
C VAL A 12 -9.05 -3.88 -2.81
N ILE A 13 -7.91 -3.18 -2.80
CA ILE A 13 -6.59 -3.77 -3.10
C ILE A 13 -5.77 -4.08 -1.84
N GLN A 14 -6.14 -3.47 -0.71
CA GLN A 14 -5.49 -3.65 0.58
C GLN A 14 -6.52 -3.44 1.68
N ARG A 15 -6.43 -4.20 2.77
CA ARG A 15 -7.20 -3.96 3.98
C ARG A 15 -6.38 -4.33 5.21
N ARG A 16 -6.45 -3.49 6.23
CA ARG A 16 -5.99 -3.78 7.60
C ARG A 16 -7.20 -3.71 8.53
N LYS A 17 -7.62 -4.85 9.05
CA LYS A 17 -8.64 -4.93 10.11
C LYS A 17 -7.93 -4.91 11.45
N ALA A 18 -8.46 -4.17 12.43
CA ALA A 18 -7.94 -4.15 13.79
C ALA A 18 -7.79 -5.58 14.32
N ALA A 19 -6.60 -5.91 14.78
CA ALA A 19 -6.28 -7.25 15.23
C ALA A 19 -7.11 -7.62 16.47
N THR A 20 -7.70 -8.80 16.47
CA THR A 20 -7.74 -9.55 17.73
C THR A 20 -6.30 -9.99 18.03
N PRO A 21 -5.82 -10.02 19.29
CA PRO A 21 -4.40 -10.27 19.65
C PRO A 21 -3.74 -11.52 19.03
N SER A 22 -4.53 -12.45 18.48
CA SER A 22 -4.08 -13.64 17.74
C SER A 22 -3.80 -13.42 16.25
N PHE A 23 -4.27 -12.32 15.65
CA PHE A 23 -4.33 -12.14 14.19
C PHE A 23 -3.15 -11.36 13.61
N ASP A 24 -2.49 -10.49 14.39
CA ASP A 24 -1.33 -9.70 13.95
C ASP A 24 -0.16 -10.55 13.46
N ARG A 25 0.01 -11.76 14.02
CA ARG A 25 1.13 -12.65 13.67
C ARG A 25 1.00 -13.29 12.28
N GLN A 26 -0.20 -13.30 11.66
CA GLN A 26 -0.41 -14.06 10.44
C GLN A 26 -0.39 -13.25 9.14
N VAL A 27 -0.67 -11.93 9.18
CA VAL A 27 -0.89 -11.16 7.93
C VAL A 27 0.29 -10.29 7.53
N VAL A 28 1.19 -9.98 8.47
CA VAL A 28 2.54 -9.48 8.19
C VAL A 28 3.47 -10.36 8.98
N ALA A 29 3.95 -11.44 8.35
CA ALA A 29 5.08 -12.15 8.91
C ALA A 29 6.21 -11.12 9.12
N GLU A 30 6.99 -11.28 10.19
CA GLU A 30 8.18 -10.44 10.47
C GLU A 30 9.07 -10.25 9.24
N PHE A 31 8.96 -11.19 8.30
CA PHE A 31 9.57 -11.16 6.98
C PHE A 31 8.52 -11.49 5.90
N THR A 32 8.07 -10.49 5.15
CA THR A 32 7.26 -10.69 3.93
C THR A 32 8.13 -10.42 2.69
N PRO A 33 8.42 -11.44 1.85
CA PRO A 33 9.28 -11.32 0.68
C PRO A 33 8.57 -10.70 -0.53
N TRP A 34 9.35 -10.28 -1.53
CA TRP A 34 8.91 -9.69 -2.79
C TRP A 34 7.84 -10.52 -3.48
N ASN A 35 8.04 -11.84 -3.54
CA ASN A 35 7.14 -12.75 -4.24
C ASN A 35 5.73 -12.76 -3.60
N ASP A 36 5.62 -12.53 -2.30
CA ASP A 36 4.32 -12.47 -1.62
C ASP A 36 3.63 -11.14 -1.93
N TYR A 37 4.35 -10.02 -1.89
CA TYR A 37 3.80 -8.73 -2.33
C TYR A 37 3.41 -8.72 -3.81
N LYS A 38 4.15 -9.42 -4.66
CA LYS A 38 3.82 -9.62 -6.07
C LYS A 38 2.51 -10.37 -6.25
N ASN A 39 2.38 -11.53 -5.60
CA ASN A 39 1.26 -12.45 -5.83
C ASN A 39 0.02 -12.11 -4.99
N GLY A 40 0.19 -11.44 -3.86
CA GLY A 40 -0.86 -11.18 -2.88
C GLY A 40 -0.90 -12.22 -1.77
N PHE A 41 -1.44 -11.82 -0.61
CA PHE A 41 -1.54 -12.63 0.60
C PHE A 41 -2.72 -12.18 1.47
N GLY A 42 -3.08 -12.99 2.47
CA GLY A 42 -4.23 -12.74 3.35
C GLY A 42 -5.57 -13.13 2.72
N GLN A 43 -6.67 -12.69 3.34
CA GLN A 43 -8.04 -13.08 2.97
C GLN A 43 -8.92 -11.85 2.72
N PRO A 44 -9.67 -11.77 1.60
CA PRO A 44 -10.50 -10.60 1.27
C PRO A 44 -11.53 -10.19 2.32
N MET A 45 -11.98 -11.14 3.16
CA MET A 45 -12.93 -10.88 4.25
C MET A 45 -12.27 -10.34 5.52
N ASP A 46 -10.94 -10.39 5.60
CA ASP A 46 -10.12 -9.90 6.72
C ASP A 46 -9.03 -8.94 6.20
N SER A 47 -7.83 -9.01 6.76
CA SER A 47 -6.67 -8.27 6.25
C SER A 47 -6.06 -8.99 5.05
N PHE A 48 -5.76 -8.25 3.99
CA PHE A 48 -5.15 -8.80 2.78
C PHE A 48 -4.39 -7.75 1.99
N TRP A 49 -3.51 -8.26 1.13
CA TRP A 49 -2.85 -7.53 0.05
C TRP A 49 -3.18 -8.22 -1.27
N TRP A 50 -3.75 -7.50 -2.23
CA TRP A 50 -4.26 -8.11 -3.45
C TRP A 50 -3.15 -8.64 -4.38
N GLY A 51 -1.96 -8.04 -4.33
CA GLY A 51 -0.80 -8.40 -5.14
C GLY A 51 -0.45 -7.33 -6.16
N LEU A 52 0.83 -6.92 -6.20
CA LEU A 52 1.34 -5.88 -7.11
C LEU A 52 1.10 -6.25 -8.57
N GLU A 53 1.28 -7.51 -8.95
CA GLU A 53 1.08 -7.91 -10.36
C GLU A 53 -0.39 -7.75 -10.80
N LYS A 54 -1.34 -7.97 -9.88
CA LYS A 54 -2.77 -7.76 -10.17
C LYS A 54 -3.09 -6.27 -10.28
N VAL A 55 -2.56 -5.45 -9.37
CA VAL A 55 -2.71 -3.99 -9.40
C VAL A 55 -2.13 -3.42 -10.70
N TYR A 56 -0.90 -3.79 -11.07
CA TYR A 56 -0.25 -3.37 -12.31
C TYR A 56 -1.12 -3.66 -13.53
N LYS A 57 -1.61 -4.90 -13.66
CA LYS A 57 -2.44 -5.33 -14.80
C LYS A 57 -3.70 -4.50 -14.97
N VAL A 58 -4.31 -4.07 -13.87
CA VAL A 58 -5.50 -3.21 -13.90
C VAL A 58 -5.11 -1.76 -14.20
N THR A 59 -4.09 -1.23 -13.55
CA THR A 59 -3.77 0.21 -13.64
C THR A 59 -2.93 0.64 -14.85
N LYS A 60 -2.41 -0.30 -15.66
CA LYS A 60 -1.48 0.02 -16.76
C LYS A 60 -2.07 0.81 -17.94
N GLY A 61 -3.39 0.78 -18.14
CA GLY A 61 -4.03 1.26 -19.37
C GLY A 61 -5.12 2.32 -19.20
N GLU A 62 -5.58 2.57 -17.97
CA GLU A 62 -6.68 3.51 -17.71
C GLU A 62 -6.36 4.40 -16.48
N ASN A 63 -7.05 5.52 -16.38
CA ASN A 63 -6.93 6.44 -15.25
C ASN A 63 -7.75 5.92 -14.06
N PHE A 64 -7.11 5.24 -13.13
CA PHE A 64 -7.72 4.85 -11.86
C PHE A 64 -7.54 5.92 -10.80
N ARG A 65 -8.49 5.99 -9.87
CA ARG A 65 -8.36 6.75 -8.63
C ARG A 65 -8.00 5.79 -7.50
N LEU A 66 -7.10 6.20 -6.61
CA LEU A 66 -6.84 5.51 -5.36
C LEU A 66 -7.57 6.23 -4.24
N ARG A 67 -8.34 5.48 -3.45
CA ARG A 67 -8.94 5.95 -2.20
C ARG A 67 -8.33 5.17 -1.05
N ILE A 68 -7.82 5.88 -0.06
CA ILE A 68 -7.32 5.35 1.21
C ILE A 68 -8.30 5.80 2.28
N GLU A 69 -8.80 4.85 3.05
CA GLU A 69 -9.65 5.09 4.21
C GLU A 69 -8.94 4.61 5.46
N MET A 70 -8.97 5.45 6.50
CA MET A 70 -8.35 5.18 7.78
C MET A 70 -9.33 5.51 8.89
N GLU A 71 -9.28 4.71 9.94
CA GLU A 71 -10.06 4.88 11.16
C GLU A 71 -9.11 4.75 12.34
N ASP A 72 -9.10 5.73 13.24
CA ASP A 72 -8.31 5.66 14.47
C ASP A 72 -9.01 4.85 15.58
N THR A 73 -8.34 4.67 16.70
CA THR A 73 -8.87 3.91 17.85
C THR A 73 -10.06 4.57 18.54
N GLN A 74 -10.35 5.85 18.23
CA GLN A 74 -11.50 6.60 18.72
C GLN A 74 -12.66 6.59 17.71
N GLY A 75 -12.50 5.91 16.57
CA GLY A 75 -13.49 5.83 15.51
C GLY A 75 -13.50 7.04 14.56
N LEU A 76 -12.52 7.93 14.63
CA LEU A 76 -12.41 9.05 13.69
C LEU A 76 -11.97 8.54 12.33
N LYS A 77 -12.82 8.76 11.32
CA LYS A 77 -12.58 8.36 9.94
C LYS A 77 -12.01 9.50 9.12
N LYS A 78 -10.95 9.21 8.38
CA LYS A 78 -10.36 10.12 7.39
C LYS A 78 -10.14 9.40 6.07
N SER A 79 -10.10 10.17 4.98
CA SER A 79 -9.83 9.66 3.64
C SER A 79 -8.81 10.52 2.89
N ALA A 80 -8.00 9.85 2.08
CA ALA A 80 -7.16 10.45 1.06
C ALA A 80 -7.54 9.87 -0.30
N VAL A 81 -7.68 10.73 -1.30
CA VAL A 81 -8.00 10.34 -2.68
C VAL A 81 -6.95 10.92 -3.61
N TYR A 82 -6.40 10.07 -4.46
CA TYR A 82 -5.43 10.43 -5.49
C TYR A 82 -6.00 10.08 -6.87
N ASP A 83 -5.96 11.02 -7.81
CA ASP A 83 -6.19 10.68 -9.21
C ASP A 83 -4.95 10.03 -9.85
N ASN A 84 -5.12 9.50 -11.06
CA ASN A 84 -4.05 8.91 -11.87
C ASN A 84 -3.17 7.88 -11.11
N PHE A 85 -3.81 7.04 -10.30
CA PHE A 85 -3.12 5.96 -9.60
C PHE A 85 -2.74 4.85 -10.57
N ARG A 86 -1.45 4.55 -10.63
CA ARG A 86 -0.91 3.38 -11.31
C ARG A 86 0.40 2.95 -10.69
N ILE A 87 0.74 1.70 -10.92
CA ILE A 87 2.08 1.18 -10.67
C ILE A 87 2.67 0.65 -11.98
N ASP A 88 3.99 0.66 -12.08
CA ASP A 88 4.69 0.15 -13.27
C ASP A 88 4.82 -1.39 -13.23
N SER A 89 5.41 -1.96 -14.27
CA SER A 89 5.74 -3.38 -14.36
C SER A 89 6.74 -3.83 -13.29
N GLU A 90 6.85 -5.14 -13.08
CA GLU A 90 7.89 -5.73 -12.22
C GLU A 90 9.32 -5.34 -12.64
N LEU A 91 9.58 -5.21 -13.95
CA LEU A 91 10.88 -4.77 -14.48
C LEU A 91 11.25 -3.38 -13.95
N ASN A 92 10.25 -2.51 -13.82
CA ASN A 92 10.35 -1.18 -13.25
C ASN A 92 10.02 -1.15 -11.74
N LYS A 93 10.10 -2.31 -11.07
CA LYS A 93 9.93 -2.48 -9.63
C LYS A 93 8.62 -1.91 -9.09
N TYR A 94 7.54 -2.03 -9.86
CA TYR A 94 6.21 -1.56 -9.48
C TYR A 94 6.19 -0.09 -9.02
N LYS A 95 7.01 0.76 -9.64
CA LYS A 95 7.13 2.19 -9.31
C LYS A 95 5.75 2.87 -9.22
N LEU A 96 5.51 3.59 -8.13
CA LEU A 96 4.25 4.29 -7.89
C LEU A 96 4.11 5.51 -8.79
N THR A 97 2.91 5.74 -9.31
CA THR A 97 2.48 7.03 -9.82
C THR A 97 1.14 7.39 -9.18
N VAL A 98 1.08 8.58 -8.60
CA VAL A 98 -0.15 9.22 -8.12
C VAL A 98 -0.20 10.65 -8.62
N GLY A 99 -1.40 11.16 -8.87
CA GLY A 99 -1.64 12.52 -9.29
C GLY A 99 -2.18 13.40 -8.16
N LYS A 100 -3.17 14.24 -8.47
CA LYS A 100 -3.70 15.25 -7.58
C LYS A 100 -4.36 14.61 -6.36
N TYR A 101 -3.99 15.14 -5.19
CA TYR A 101 -4.58 14.80 -3.90
C TYR A 101 -5.89 15.55 -3.63
N SER A 102 -6.81 14.87 -2.96
CA SER A 102 -7.96 15.45 -2.26
C SER A 102 -8.30 14.63 -1.01
N GLY A 103 -8.99 15.22 -0.04
CA GLY A 103 -9.39 14.53 1.19
C GLY A 103 -9.01 15.31 2.46
N ASN A 104 -9.15 14.64 3.60
CA ASN A 104 -8.95 15.22 4.94
C ASN A 104 -7.92 14.46 5.79
N ALA A 105 -7.30 13.42 5.23
CA ALA A 105 -6.31 12.59 5.92
C ALA A 105 -4.88 13.14 5.92
N GLY A 106 -4.61 14.25 5.22
CA GLY A 106 -3.25 14.68 4.89
C GLY A 106 -2.72 13.99 3.62
N ASN A 107 -1.68 14.57 3.03
CA ASN A 107 -1.15 14.17 1.72
C ASN A 107 0.17 13.36 1.82
N ALA A 108 0.19 12.36 2.70
CA ALA A 108 1.41 11.61 3.00
C ALA A 108 1.90 10.72 1.84
N LEU A 109 1.01 10.17 0.99
CA LEU A 109 1.43 9.29 -0.11
C LEU A 109 2.19 10.04 -1.23
N MET A 110 2.06 11.37 -1.32
CA MET A 110 2.67 12.14 -2.40
C MET A 110 4.20 12.09 -2.37
N THR A 111 4.81 11.97 -1.17
CA THR A 111 6.27 11.84 -1.02
C THR A 111 6.81 10.48 -1.47
N HIS A 112 5.91 9.54 -1.74
CA HIS A 112 6.20 8.22 -2.30
C HIS A 112 5.98 8.16 -3.82
N ASN A 113 5.53 9.26 -4.45
CA ASN A 113 5.28 9.31 -5.88
C ASN A 113 6.58 9.17 -6.68
N GLY A 114 6.60 8.27 -7.67
CA GLY A 114 7.78 8.00 -8.48
C GLY A 114 8.80 7.06 -7.85
N ILE A 115 8.53 6.56 -6.63
CA ILE A 115 9.42 5.68 -5.90
C ILE A 115 9.14 4.21 -6.25
N LYS A 116 10.19 3.38 -6.24
CA LYS A 116 10.09 1.93 -6.51
C LYS A 116 9.60 1.20 -5.26
N PHE A 117 8.94 0.05 -5.45
CA PHE A 117 8.53 -0.76 -4.32
C PHE A 117 9.73 -1.49 -3.72
N SER A 118 9.80 -1.56 -2.40
CA SER A 118 10.80 -2.30 -1.64
C SER A 118 10.13 -3.28 -0.70
N SER A 119 10.81 -4.39 -0.42
CA SER A 119 10.39 -5.45 0.50
C SER A 119 11.61 -6.00 1.22
N ASN A 120 11.43 -6.90 2.19
CA ASN A 120 12.53 -7.36 3.05
C ASN A 120 13.73 -7.96 2.29
N ASP A 121 13.48 -8.62 1.16
CA ASP A 121 14.48 -9.28 0.31
C ASP A 121 14.79 -8.52 -1.00
N GLN A 122 14.15 -7.37 -1.23
CA GLN A 122 14.44 -6.49 -2.36
C GLN A 122 14.44 -5.04 -1.93
N ASP A 123 15.63 -4.50 -1.79
CA ASP A 123 15.87 -3.10 -1.50
C ASP A 123 15.94 -2.29 -2.80
N ASN A 124 14.90 -1.48 -3.04
CA ASN A 124 14.83 -0.54 -4.15
C ASN A 124 14.50 0.88 -3.65
N ASP A 125 14.69 1.14 -2.36
CA ASP A 125 14.40 2.44 -1.77
C ASP A 125 15.58 3.40 -1.99
N ASP A 126 15.35 4.69 -1.73
CA ASP A 126 16.36 5.72 -1.91
C ASP A 126 17.16 5.99 -0.62
N TYR A 127 16.92 5.20 0.44
CA TYR A 127 17.63 5.33 1.71
C TYR A 127 19.00 4.65 1.63
N ILE A 128 20.03 5.32 2.12
CA ILE A 128 21.41 4.82 2.16
C ILE A 128 21.93 5.05 3.58
N PRO A 129 22.59 4.07 4.22
CA PRO A 129 23.15 2.82 3.67
C PRO A 129 22.34 1.54 3.94
N ASP A 130 21.11 1.63 4.46
CA ASP A 130 20.32 0.45 4.91
C ASP A 130 18.97 0.38 4.18
N SER A 131 18.19 -0.68 4.44
CA SER A 131 16.88 -0.88 3.82
C SER A 131 15.73 -0.49 4.75
N CYS A 132 14.88 0.43 4.29
CA CYS A 132 13.68 0.82 5.03
C CYS A 132 12.71 -0.34 5.23
N ALA A 133 12.60 -1.23 4.25
CA ALA A 133 11.70 -2.37 4.32
C ALA A 133 12.08 -3.34 5.46
N LYS A 134 13.38 -3.52 5.71
CA LYS A 134 13.90 -4.33 6.84
C LYS A 134 13.71 -3.62 8.17
N ALA A 135 14.01 -2.32 8.23
CA ALA A 135 13.90 -1.53 9.45
C ALA A 135 12.45 -1.44 9.94
N TYR A 136 11.50 -1.26 9.02
CA TYR A 136 10.09 -0.98 9.33
C TYR A 136 9.13 -2.13 9.03
N ARG A 137 9.68 -3.30 8.69
CA ARG A 137 8.97 -4.60 8.62
C ARG A 137 7.72 -4.54 7.75
N GLY A 138 7.85 -4.01 6.55
CA GLY A 138 6.74 -3.90 5.60
C GLY A 138 7.25 -3.62 4.19
N GLY A 139 6.46 -4.00 3.19
CA GLY A 139 6.71 -3.64 1.80
C GLY A 139 5.98 -2.35 1.43
N TRP A 140 6.73 -1.39 0.90
CA TRP A 140 6.22 -0.07 0.54
C TRP A 140 7.11 0.62 -0.50
N TRP A 141 6.64 1.75 -1.02
CA TRP A 141 7.40 2.64 -1.88
C TRP A 141 8.27 3.59 -1.05
N TYR A 142 9.23 3.07 -0.28
CA TYR A 142 9.98 3.88 0.70
C TYR A 142 10.88 4.95 0.04
N ASN A 143 10.77 6.19 0.53
CA ASN A 143 11.59 7.32 0.08
C ASN A 143 12.95 7.37 0.82
N ASP A 144 13.73 8.43 0.59
CA ASP A 144 15.04 8.67 1.21
C ASP A 144 14.99 8.91 2.73
N HIS A 145 13.79 9.09 3.31
CA HIS A 145 13.53 9.17 4.75
C HIS A 145 12.62 8.01 5.21
N CYS A 146 12.59 6.93 4.42
CA CYS A 146 11.69 5.81 4.50
C CYS A 146 10.21 6.14 4.23
N PHE A 147 9.48 6.78 5.15
CA PHE A 147 8.06 7.01 4.91
C PHE A 147 7.41 8.15 5.68
N ASP A 148 6.41 8.76 5.02
CA ASP A 148 5.35 9.53 5.68
C ASP A 148 4.06 8.71 5.84
N ALA A 149 3.92 7.62 5.09
CA ALA A 149 2.83 6.66 5.21
C ALA A 149 3.37 5.22 5.13
N ASN A 150 2.99 4.34 6.07
CA ASN A 150 3.35 2.92 6.05
C ASN A 150 2.14 2.02 6.36
N LEU A 151 1.19 1.96 5.42
CA LEU A 151 -0.07 1.22 5.59
C LEU A 151 0.12 -0.30 5.63
N ASN A 152 1.29 -0.78 5.22
CA ASN A 152 1.70 -2.18 5.28
C ASN A 152 2.64 -2.49 6.45
N GLY A 153 2.89 -1.51 7.33
CA GLY A 153 3.74 -1.69 8.51
C GLY A 153 3.12 -2.59 9.58
N TYR A 154 3.94 -2.93 10.56
CA TYR A 154 3.52 -3.68 11.76
C TYR A 154 2.46 -2.90 12.56
N TYR A 155 1.53 -3.61 13.21
CA TYR A 155 0.44 -3.03 14.03
C TYR A 155 0.89 -2.68 15.44
#